data_AF-A0A8C8H674-F1
#
_entry.id   AF-A0A8C8H674-F1
#
_cell.length_a   1.000
_cell.length_b   1.000
_cell.length_c   1.000
_cell.angle_alpha   90.00
_cell.angle_beta   90.00
_cell.angle_gamma   90.00
#
_symmetry.space_group_name_H-M   'P 1'
#
loop_
_entity.id
_entity.type
_entity.pdbx_description
1 polymer ?
#
loop_
_entity_poly.entity_id
_entity_poly.type
_entity_poly.pdbx_seq_one_letter_code
_entity_poly.pdbx_strand_id
1 'polypeptide(L)'
;TVTTPTGHKYDGVKFEKGNCGVSIMRSGEAMEQGLRDCCRSIHIGKILIQSDEDTQKIKVYNTKFPLDINRRKVLLMYPILTTYGSSYNTVIEAVRVLTEHALSLIESTASLMVVSIIQEFPEITILTTKVYPVPPTHFGQRYLGTD
;
A
#
# COMPACT_ATOMS: atom_id res chain seq x y z
N THR A 1 -26.53 14.42 4.45
CA THR A 1 -27.14 15.28 5.48
C THR A 1 -27.37 14.49 6.74
N VAL A 2 -27.00 15.06 7.89
CA VAL A 2 -27.27 14.53 9.23
C VAL A 2 -28.08 15.56 10.02
N THR A 3 -28.87 15.11 10.98
CA THR A 3 -29.61 16.00 11.89
C THR A 3 -28.83 16.14 13.18
N THR A 4 -28.50 17.37 13.55
CA THR A 4 -27.82 17.70 14.81
C THR A 4 -28.74 17.44 16.02
N PRO A 5 -28.21 17.27 17.24
CA PRO A 5 -29.03 17.13 18.45
C PRO A 5 -29.99 18.30 18.69
N THR A 6 -29.66 19.48 18.16
CA THR A 6 -30.49 20.70 18.20
C THR A 6 -31.59 20.74 17.12
N GLY A 7 -31.72 19.71 16.28
CA GLY A 7 -32.76 19.61 15.24
C GLY A 7 -32.41 20.27 13.90
N HIS A 8 -31.24 20.89 13.77
CA HIS A 8 -30.78 21.51 12.53
C HIS A 8 -30.16 20.47 11.58
N LYS A 9 -30.42 20.59 10.27
CA LYS A 9 -29.81 19.77 9.23
C LYS A 9 -28.40 20.29 8.92
N TYR A 10 -27.45 19.37 8.76
CA TYR A 10 -26.07 19.64 8.40
C TYR A 10 -25.64 18.76 7.22
N ASP A 11 -25.07 19.35 6.19
CA ASP A 11 -24.58 18.64 5.01
C ASP A 11 -23.16 18.14 5.22
N GLY A 12 -23.06 17.02 5.94
CA GLY A 12 -21.81 16.31 6.14
C GLY A 12 -21.47 15.32 5.03
N VAL A 13 -20.26 14.76 5.12
CA VAL A 13 -19.77 13.68 4.26
C VAL A 13 -19.76 12.34 5.01
N LYS A 14 -19.72 11.25 4.25
CA LYS A 14 -19.66 9.87 4.76
C LYS A 14 -18.47 9.18 4.09
N PHE A 15 -17.77 8.34 4.84
CA PHE A 15 -16.76 7.45 4.26
C PHE A 15 -17.42 6.43 3.31
N GLU A 16 -16.77 6.22 2.18
CA GLU A 16 -17.14 5.15 1.26
C GLU A 16 -16.77 3.80 1.87
N LYS A 17 -17.68 2.83 1.76
CA LYS A 17 -17.44 1.46 2.21
C LYS A 17 -16.77 0.68 1.08
N GLY A 18 -15.97 -0.32 1.44
CA GLY A 18 -15.32 -1.21 0.46
C GLY A 18 -13.83 -0.99 0.30
N ASN A 19 -13.14 -0.39 1.27
CA ASN A 19 -11.68 -0.29 1.23
C ASN A 19 -11.04 -1.57 1.79
N CYS A 20 -9.85 -1.90 1.30
CA CYS A 20 -8.97 -2.90 1.91
C CYS A 20 -7.52 -2.44 1.88
N GLY A 21 -6.74 -2.86 2.87
CA GLY A 21 -5.29 -2.71 2.85
C GLY A 21 -4.63 -3.90 2.16
N VAL A 22 -3.48 -3.70 1.53
CA VAL A 22 -2.60 -4.77 1.07
C VAL A 22 -1.18 -4.44 1.53
N SER A 23 -0.56 -5.29 2.33
CA SER A 23 0.83 -5.11 2.76
C SER A 23 1.78 -5.94 1.89
N ILE A 24 2.89 -5.33 1.47
CA ILE A 24 4.00 -6.10 0.90
C ILE A 24 4.86 -6.62 2.05
N MET A 25 4.95 -7.95 2.15
CA MET A 25 5.75 -8.58 3.18
C MET A 25 7.25 -8.37 2.93
N ARG A 26 8.07 -8.15 3.95
CA ARG A 26 7.74 -8.06 5.38
C ARG A 26 7.53 -6.62 5.88
N SER A 27 8.23 -5.65 5.29
CA SER A 27 8.27 -4.27 5.79
C SER A 27 6.91 -3.56 5.77
N GLY A 28 6.02 -3.90 4.84
CA GLY A 28 4.67 -3.32 4.76
C GLY A 28 3.77 -3.71 5.94
N GLU A 29 4.06 -4.81 6.64
CA GLU A 29 3.27 -5.28 7.79
C GLU A 29 3.32 -4.30 8.97
N ALA A 30 4.41 -3.52 9.07
CA ALA A 30 4.58 -2.47 10.07
C ALA A 30 3.46 -1.42 10.04
N MET A 31 2.81 -1.24 8.89
CA MET A 31 1.77 -0.22 8.71
C MET A 31 0.36 -0.76 9.00
N GLU A 32 0.19 -2.08 9.12
CA GLU A 32 -1.13 -2.70 9.30
C GLU A 32 -1.77 -2.33 10.63
N GLN A 33 -0.97 -2.19 11.69
CA GLN A 33 -1.49 -1.84 13.02
C GLN A 33 -2.13 -0.45 12.99
N GLY A 34 -1.41 0.55 12.46
CA GLY A 34 -1.94 1.90 12.31
C GLY A 34 -3.20 1.95 11.44
N LEU A 35 -3.28 1.12 10.40
CA LEU A 35 -4.48 1.01 9.58
C LEU A 35 -5.67 0.41 10.36
N ARG A 36 -5.45 -0.63 11.18
CA ARG A 36 -6.51 -1.25 12.00
C ARG A 36 -6.99 -0.33 13.12
N ASP A 37 -6.10 0.49 13.69
CA ASP A 37 -6.45 1.46 14.73
C ASP A 37 -7.40 2.54 14.20
N CYS A 38 -7.17 2.99 12.96
CA CYS A 38 -8.06 3.94 12.26
C CYS A 38 -9.34 3.27 11.71
N CYS A 39 -9.22 2.03 11.22
CA CYS A 39 -10.29 1.30 10.52
C CYS A 39 -10.48 -0.11 11.12
N ARG A 40 -11.24 -0.20 12.22
CA ARG A 40 -11.43 -1.41 13.05
C ARG A 40 -11.87 -2.70 12.34
N SER A 41 -12.35 -2.64 11.10
CA SER A 41 -12.84 -3.83 10.35
C SER A 41 -12.37 -3.84 8.91
N ILE A 42 -11.23 -3.20 8.63
CA ILE A 42 -10.63 -3.27 7.30
C ILE A 42 -10.02 -4.64 7.04
N HIS A 43 -10.27 -5.18 5.85
CA HIS A 43 -9.64 -6.41 5.41
C HIS A 43 -8.23 -6.09 4.94
N ILE A 44 -7.26 -6.92 5.31
CA ILE A 44 -5.86 -6.74 4.92
C ILE A 44 -5.41 -7.98 4.14
N GLY A 45 -5.10 -7.76 2.86
CA GLY A 45 -4.42 -8.74 2.01
C GLY A 45 -2.90 -8.64 2.15
N LYS A 46 -2.19 -9.65 1.67
CA LYS A 46 -0.73 -9.72 1.72
C LYS A 46 -0.14 -10.18 0.40
N ILE A 47 1.01 -9.61 0.06
CA ILE A 47 1.83 -10.04 -1.08
C ILE A 47 3.24 -10.32 -0.58
N LEU A 48 3.73 -11.52 -0.82
CA LEU A 48 5.12 -11.88 -0.59
C LEU A 48 5.89 -11.80 -1.91
N ILE A 49 6.79 -10.81 -2.00
CA ILE A 49 7.69 -10.61 -3.13
C ILE A 49 9.11 -10.73 -2.61
N GLN A 50 9.93 -11.50 -3.29
CA GLN A 50 11.33 -11.67 -2.95
C GLN A 50 12.17 -11.73 -4.23
N SER A 51 13.38 -11.19 -4.16
CA SER A 51 14.38 -11.39 -5.20
C SER A 51 15.01 -12.75 -5.00
N ASP A 52 15.00 -13.54 -6.06
CA ASP A 52 15.75 -14.79 -6.16
C ASP A 52 17.25 -14.48 -6.09
N GLU A 53 17.98 -15.10 -5.16
CA GLU A 53 19.38 -14.76 -4.86
C GLU A 53 20.31 -15.07 -6.03
N ASP A 54 20.04 -16.16 -6.76
CA ASP A 54 20.86 -16.63 -7.88
C ASP A 54 20.60 -15.82 -9.15
N THR A 55 19.33 -15.53 -9.44
CA THR A 55 18.93 -14.91 -10.71
C THR A 55 18.73 -13.39 -10.62
N GLN A 56 18.71 -12.84 -9.40
CA GLN A 56 18.34 -11.45 -9.12
C GLN A 56 16.97 -11.04 -9.71
N LYS A 57 16.13 -12.05 -10.00
CA LYS A 57 14.78 -11.83 -10.53
C LYS A 57 13.81 -11.67 -9.39
N ILE A 58 12.98 -10.64 -9.49
CA ILE A 58 11.86 -10.41 -8.58
C ILE A 58 10.78 -11.43 -8.91
N LYS A 59 10.28 -12.14 -7.89
CA LYS A 59 9.19 -13.12 -8.04
C LYS A 59 8.14 -12.90 -6.96
N VAL A 60 6.88 -13.12 -7.33
CA VAL A 60 5.75 -13.20 -6.42
C VAL A 60 5.67 -14.63 -5.89
N TYR A 61 5.92 -14.83 -4.61
CA TYR A 61 5.89 -16.15 -3.98
C TYR A 61 4.52 -16.52 -3.42
N ASN A 62 3.80 -15.52 -2.91
CA ASN A 62 2.48 -15.76 -2.31
C ASN A 62 1.62 -14.49 -2.40
N THR A 63 0.34 -14.69 -2.68
CA THR A 63 -0.69 -13.66 -2.56
C THR A 63 -1.85 -14.18 -1.74
N LYS A 64 -2.36 -13.35 -0.84
CA LYS A 64 -3.57 -13.66 -0.08
C LYS A 64 -4.43 -12.40 -0.02
N PHE A 65 -5.51 -12.39 -0.80
CA PHE A 65 -6.41 -11.25 -0.90
C PHE A 65 -7.80 -11.57 -0.35
N PRO A 66 -8.57 -10.55 0.05
CA PRO A 66 -10.02 -10.69 0.21
C PRO A 66 -10.67 -11.19 -1.09
N LEU A 67 -11.65 -12.07 -0.99
CA LEU A 67 -12.32 -12.67 -2.17
C LEU A 67 -12.96 -11.65 -3.11
N ASP A 68 -13.33 -10.49 -2.57
CA ASP A 68 -13.98 -9.39 -3.28
C ASP A 68 -13.06 -8.20 -3.54
N ILE A 69 -11.72 -8.41 -3.56
CA ILE A 69 -10.73 -7.34 -3.79
C ILE A 69 -10.96 -6.58 -5.10
N ASN A 70 -11.49 -7.23 -6.13
CA ASN A 70 -11.78 -6.62 -7.43
C ASN A 70 -12.84 -5.51 -7.40
N ARG A 71 -13.64 -5.42 -6.33
CA ARG A 71 -14.68 -4.42 -6.11
C ARG A 71 -14.31 -3.42 -5.03
N ARG A 72 -13.06 -3.46 -4.54
CA ARG A 72 -12.59 -2.66 -3.42
C ARG A 72 -11.54 -1.65 -3.87
N LYS A 73 -11.45 -0.54 -3.14
CA LYS A 73 -10.30 0.37 -3.22
C LYS A 73 -9.15 -0.20 -2.40
N VAL A 74 -7.95 -0.21 -2.98
CA VAL A 74 -6.78 -0.86 -2.38
C VAL A 74 -5.77 0.17 -1.86
N LEU A 75 -5.47 0.11 -0.57
CA LEU A 75 -4.36 0.83 0.04
C LEU A 75 -3.14 -0.11 0.10
N LEU A 76 -2.18 0.06 -0.82
CA LEU A 76 -0.93 -0.68 -0.83
C LEU A 76 0.05 -0.07 0.18
N MET A 77 0.53 -0.87 1.12
CA MET A 77 1.37 -0.42 2.21
C MET A 77 2.80 -0.93 2.03
N TYR A 78 3.74 0.01 1.85
CA TYR A 78 5.16 -0.28 1.82
C TYR A 78 5.98 0.95 2.25
N PRO A 79 6.80 0.85 3.32
CA PRO A 79 7.30 2.04 4.05
C PRO A 79 8.41 2.82 3.32
N ILE A 80 9.15 2.18 2.42
CA ILE A 80 10.23 2.82 1.67
C ILE A 80 10.01 2.54 0.20
N LEU A 81 9.91 3.58 -0.61
CA LEU A 81 9.99 3.47 -2.05
C LEU A 81 11.22 4.22 -2.55
N THR A 82 11.86 3.65 -3.56
CA THR A 82 13.01 4.25 -4.24
C THR A 82 12.70 4.37 -5.73
N THR A 83 13.42 5.26 -6.42
CA THR A 83 13.26 5.42 -7.89
C THR A 83 13.90 4.27 -8.67
N TYR A 84 14.83 3.54 -8.07
CA TYR A 84 15.54 2.40 -8.67
C TYR A 84 15.91 1.37 -7.60
N GLY A 85 16.26 0.16 -8.04
CA GLY A 85 16.71 -0.93 -7.16
C GLY A 85 15.59 -1.87 -6.73
N SER A 86 15.85 -2.63 -5.67
CA SER A 86 14.97 -3.72 -5.23
C SER A 86 13.60 -3.22 -4.76
N SER A 87 13.56 -2.17 -3.93
CA SER A 87 12.31 -1.56 -3.45
C SER A 87 11.42 -1.08 -4.60
N TYR A 88 11.98 -0.38 -5.60
CA TYR A 88 11.27 0.01 -6.82
C TYR A 88 10.63 -1.20 -7.51
N ASN A 89 11.44 -2.21 -7.84
CA ASN A 89 10.96 -3.40 -8.55
C ASN A 89 9.90 -4.17 -7.75
N THR A 90 10.05 -4.24 -6.43
CA THR A 90 9.08 -4.88 -5.54
C THR A 90 7.72 -4.17 -5.57
N VAL A 91 7.71 -2.84 -5.55
CA VAL A 91 6.46 -2.06 -5.61
C VAL A 91 5.83 -2.17 -6.99
N ILE A 92 6.61 -2.10 -8.07
CA ILE A 92 6.12 -2.30 -9.45
C ILE A 92 5.44 -3.66 -9.59
N GLU A 93 6.09 -4.73 -9.12
CA GLU A 93 5.53 -6.08 -9.22
C GLU A 93 4.26 -6.24 -8.36
N ALA A 94 4.23 -5.65 -7.16
CA ALA A 94 3.03 -5.64 -6.33
C ALA A 94 1.87 -4.90 -7.01
N VAL A 95 2.16 -3.77 -7.65
CA VAL A 95 1.18 -2.98 -8.41
C VAL A 95 0.64 -3.78 -9.60
N ARG A 96 1.49 -4.50 -10.33
CA ARG A 96 1.07 -5.35 -11.46
C ARG A 96 0.12 -6.45 -11.00
N VAL A 97 0.50 -7.20 -9.97
CA VAL A 97 -0.36 -8.21 -9.34
C VAL A 97 -1.71 -7.59 -8.93
N LEU A 98 -1.69 -6.42 -8.31
CA LEU A 98 -2.92 -5.76 -7.90
C LEU A 98 -3.76 -5.29 -9.09
N THR A 99 -3.15 -4.83 -10.18
CA THR A 99 -3.88 -4.40 -11.37
C THR A 99 -4.56 -5.58 -12.08
N GLU A 100 -3.96 -6.77 -12.04
CA GLU A 100 -4.58 -8.01 -12.51
C GLU A 100 -5.79 -8.44 -11.64
N HIS A 101 -5.77 -8.12 -10.34
CA HIS A 101 -6.81 -8.53 -9.40
C HIS A 101 -7.84 -7.44 -9.02
N ALA A 102 -7.51 -6.16 -9.19
CA ALA A 102 -8.27 -5.00 -8.72
C ALA A 102 -8.09 -3.80 -9.66
N LEU A 103 -9.18 -3.41 -10.31
CA LEU A 103 -9.20 -2.39 -11.36
C LEU A 103 -9.23 -0.94 -10.83
N SER A 104 -9.25 -0.70 -9.52
CA SER A 104 -9.61 0.62 -8.99
C SER A 104 -8.76 1.06 -7.81
N LEU A 105 -7.81 1.95 -8.11
CA LEU A 105 -7.05 2.81 -7.20
C LEU A 105 -6.17 2.08 -6.18
N ILE A 106 -4.86 2.17 -6.44
CA ILE A 106 -3.82 1.85 -5.48
C ILE A 106 -3.40 3.16 -4.82
N GLU A 107 -3.59 3.29 -3.51
CA GLU A 107 -2.95 4.34 -2.71
C GLU A 107 -1.67 3.76 -2.10
N SER A 108 -0.50 4.29 -2.44
CA SER A 108 0.79 3.81 -1.92
C SER A 108 1.47 4.86 -1.05
N THR A 109 1.93 4.49 0.14
CA THR A 109 2.54 5.45 1.08
C THR A 109 4.06 5.39 1.10
N ALA A 110 4.78 6.27 0.37
CA ALA A 110 6.21 6.01 0.17
C ALA A 110 7.13 7.21 -0.14
N SER A 111 8.37 7.24 0.38
CA SER A 111 9.27 8.40 0.36
C SER A 111 10.14 8.61 -0.92
N LEU A 112 9.85 9.69 -1.67
CA LEU A 112 10.55 10.34 -2.83
C LEU A 112 10.67 9.64 -4.20
N MET A 113 10.44 10.50 -5.23
CA MET A 113 10.56 10.40 -6.69
C MET A 113 9.99 9.16 -7.34
N VAL A 114 8.68 9.24 -7.51
CA VAL A 114 7.84 8.17 -8.02
C VAL A 114 7.31 8.48 -9.42
N VAL A 115 7.92 9.46 -10.11
CA VAL A 115 7.51 9.90 -11.45
C VAL A 115 7.45 8.71 -12.41
N SER A 116 8.42 7.80 -12.35
CA SER A 116 8.45 6.59 -13.20
C SER A 116 7.26 5.66 -12.95
N ILE A 117 6.85 5.45 -11.69
CA ILE A 117 5.69 4.59 -11.38
C ILE A 117 4.39 5.29 -11.80
N ILE A 118 4.28 6.60 -11.60
CA ILE A 118 3.10 7.36 -12.04
C ILE A 118 3.02 7.38 -13.57
N GLN A 119 4.15 7.44 -14.27
CA GLN A 119 4.22 7.33 -15.72
C GLN A 119 3.81 5.93 -16.22
N GLU A 120 4.23 4.86 -15.52
CA GLU A 120 3.86 3.48 -15.87
C GLU A 120 2.41 3.15 -15.47
N PHE A 121 1.92 3.72 -14.37
CA PHE A 121 0.59 3.49 -13.79
C PHE A 121 -0.09 4.81 -13.43
N PRO A 122 -0.68 5.52 -14.41
CA PRO A 122 -1.25 6.85 -14.21
C PRO A 122 -2.48 6.87 -13.28
N GLU A 123 -3.15 5.72 -13.10
CA GLU A 123 -4.34 5.57 -12.25
C GLU A 123 -4.00 5.40 -10.75
N ILE A 124 -2.71 5.37 -10.40
CA ILE A 124 -2.25 5.16 -9.02
C ILE A 124 -2.03 6.51 -8.33
N THR A 125 -2.50 6.59 -7.09
CA THR A 125 -2.25 7.74 -6.23
C THR A 125 -1.19 7.40 -5.19
N ILE A 126 -0.24 8.31 -4.96
CA ILE A 126 0.90 8.04 -4.08
C ILE A 126 0.93 9.08 -2.98
N LEU A 127 0.79 8.62 -1.73
CA LEU A 127 0.63 9.41 -0.53
C LEU A 127 1.87 9.32 0.36
N THR A 128 2.80 10.24 0.25
CA THR A 128 4.03 10.18 1.07
C THR A 128 4.05 11.14 2.25
N THR A 129 4.66 10.74 3.36
CA THR A 129 4.87 11.61 4.52
C THR A 129 6.11 12.47 4.38
N LYS A 130 7.20 11.92 3.82
CA LYS A 130 8.48 12.61 3.70
C LYS A 130 9.29 12.06 2.56
N VAL A 131 10.21 12.89 2.10
CA VAL A 131 10.84 12.80 0.82
C VAL A 131 12.33 13.05 1.03
N TYR A 132 13.17 12.03 0.80
CA TYR A 132 14.60 12.08 1.10
C TYR A 132 15.47 11.90 -0.15
N PRO A 133 16.54 12.70 -0.34
CA PRO A 133 17.51 12.50 -1.42
C PRO A 133 18.17 11.12 -1.38
N VAL A 134 18.44 10.61 -0.17
CA VAL A 134 18.92 9.25 0.07
C VAL A 134 17.89 8.55 0.95
N PRO A 135 17.22 7.51 0.46
CA PRO A 135 16.19 6.82 1.22
C PRO A 135 16.83 6.04 2.38
N PRO A 136 16.16 5.96 3.54
CA PRO A 136 16.62 5.13 4.64
C PRO A 136 16.67 3.67 4.21
N THR A 137 17.68 2.93 4.65
CA THR A 137 17.83 1.50 4.41
C THR A 137 17.39 0.71 5.64
N HIS A 138 17.14 -0.60 5.47
CA HIS A 138 16.91 -1.54 6.58
C HIS A 138 15.69 -1.25 7.49
N PHE A 139 14.65 -0.54 7.01
CA PHE A 139 13.44 -0.29 7.82
C PHE A 139 12.85 -1.56 8.40
N GLY A 140 12.70 -2.61 7.58
CA GLY A 140 12.12 -3.87 8.03
C GLY A 140 12.90 -4.52 9.16
N GLN A 141 14.24 -4.51 9.09
CA GLN A 141 15.09 -5.11 10.13
C GLN A 141 15.02 -4.31 11.43
N ARG A 142 15.11 -2.97 11.34
CA ARG A 142 15.01 -2.08 12.50
C ARG A 142 13.64 -2.15 13.17
N TYR A 143 12.57 -2.17 12.38
CA TYR A 143 11.21 -2.21 12.91
C TYR A 143 10.90 -3.55 13.57
N LEU A 144 11.36 -4.66 12.98
CA LEU A 144 11.11 -6.01 13.49
C LEU A 144 12.15 -6.47 14.53
N GLY A 145 13.21 -5.71 14.75
CA GLY A 145 14.28 -6.06 15.68
C GLY A 145 15.10 -7.28 15.22
N THR A 146 15.37 -7.40 13.92
CA THR A 146 16.12 -8.51 13.32
C THR A 146 17.50 -8.08 12.78
N ASP A 147 18.06 -7.01 13.35
CA ASP A 147 19.46 -6.60 13.11
C ASP A 147 20.42 -7.53 13.86
#